data_AF-A0A5D4SZI4-F1
#
_entry.id   AF-A0A5D4SZI4-F1
#
_cell.length_a   1.000
_cell.length_b   1.000
_cell.length_c   1.000
_cell.angle_alpha   90.00
_cell.angle_beta   90.00
_cell.angle_gamma   90.00
#
_symmetry.space_group_name_H-M   'P 1'
#
loop_
_entity.id
_entity.type
_entity.pdbx_description
1 polymer ?
#
loop_
_entity_poly.entity_id
_entity_poly.type
_entity_poly.pdbx_seq_one_letter_code
_entity_poly.pdbx_strand_id
1 'polypeptide(L)'
;MRTVISKILIVVSVPILFVLWFYNHKVIDGDYTKLTIKMPNEDVTVIDEKEKIRNIINSINNSPRNLGTEKPWYNYELASLIFENDSGDSKAVHYMMENQNIKIRFGEINTDLVFEAGEFQESEYASAAVMENEDQEKVILEYGTVETYSINGQTFEIIPYYQPYLDFMDELEATKGNREDLFSTYVVKPFSKELYGHEYYGEEDPFYVAPVNTDKMIEMIIQLDDQYKEISRFIKEGLEDSTALLTGSEKVRIYLQPHSPDFNYLEMGGVVAFAADKDIMVLQIDPRKYTEKSIKQTIAHELHHVVTMEVSDWSYRKQHLLDRVIMEGKADTFGKLVYPDYDVAWIEPLSPEANNKVWSFIDENKGSYKMEDLTMLHLGRPSSGIPKWSNYRIGYRIMEDFLERNPEVTLEQWTEMRADEILELSGFGVGE
;
A
#
# COMPACT_ATOMS: atom_id res chain seq x y z
N MET A 1 -12.17 -46.06 -10.58
CA MET A 1 -12.85 -45.60 -11.83
C MET A 1 -13.86 -44.47 -11.56
N ARG A 2 -14.83 -44.61 -10.63
CA ARG A 2 -15.78 -43.54 -10.26
C ARG A 2 -15.12 -42.22 -9.78
N THR A 3 -14.07 -42.29 -8.97
CA THR A 3 -13.32 -41.13 -8.48
C THR A 3 -12.51 -40.41 -9.55
N VAL A 4 -12.00 -41.13 -10.55
CA VAL A 4 -11.26 -40.55 -11.68
C VAL A 4 -12.23 -39.87 -12.65
N ILE A 5 -13.37 -40.51 -12.94
CA ILE A 5 -14.43 -39.92 -13.77
C ILE A 5 -15.01 -38.66 -13.09
N SER A 6 -15.21 -38.67 -11.76
CA SER A 6 -15.68 -37.51 -11.01
C SER A 6 -14.68 -36.35 -11.01
N LYS A 7 -13.37 -36.62 -10.86
CA LYS A 7 -12.33 -35.58 -10.94
C LYS A 7 -12.20 -35.00 -12.35
N ILE A 8 -12.30 -35.83 -13.39
CA ILE A 8 -12.32 -35.36 -14.79
C ILE A 8 -13.57 -34.51 -15.06
N LEU A 9 -14.74 -34.91 -14.53
CA LEU A 9 -15.97 -34.14 -14.68
C LEU A 9 -15.83 -32.74 -14.06
N ILE A 10 -15.22 -32.63 -12.87
CA ILE A 10 -15.01 -31.33 -12.18
C ILE A 10 -14.02 -30.45 -12.95
N VAL A 11 -12.90 -31.00 -13.41
CA VAL A 11 -11.87 -30.27 -14.15
C VAL A 11 -12.40 -29.71 -15.48
N VAL A 12 -13.39 -30.35 -16.10
CA VAL A 12 -13.99 -29.90 -17.37
C VAL A 12 -15.23 -29.01 -17.12
N SER A 13 -16.08 -29.35 -16.15
CA SER A 13 -17.32 -28.61 -15.90
C SER A 13 -17.11 -27.25 -15.27
N VAL A 14 -16.13 -27.09 -14.37
CA VAL A 14 -15.89 -25.81 -13.69
C VAL A 14 -15.43 -24.71 -14.65
N PRO A 15 -14.47 -24.93 -15.58
CA PRO A 15 -14.11 -23.93 -16.59
C PRO A 15 -15.27 -23.60 -17.53
N ILE A 16 -16.07 -24.60 -17.94
CA ILE A 16 -17.24 -24.37 -18.80
C ILE A 16 -18.29 -23.52 -18.07
N LEU A 17 -18.59 -23.83 -16.81
CA LEU A 17 -19.52 -23.06 -15.99
C LEU A 17 -19.00 -21.64 -15.74
N PHE A 18 -17.69 -21.48 -15.55
CA PHE A 18 -17.06 -20.16 -15.44
C PHE A 18 -17.20 -19.35 -16.73
N VAL A 19 -16.94 -19.95 -17.89
CA VAL A 19 -17.12 -19.30 -19.20
C VAL A 19 -18.58 -18.93 -19.40
N LEU A 20 -19.52 -19.85 -19.15
CA LEU A 20 -20.95 -19.57 -19.24
C LEU A 20 -21.38 -18.46 -18.28
N TRP A 21 -20.87 -18.45 -17.05
CA TRP A 21 -21.13 -17.38 -16.09
C TRP A 21 -20.56 -16.04 -16.58
N PHE A 22 -19.30 -16.02 -17.02
CA PHE A 22 -18.61 -14.80 -17.47
C PHE A 22 -19.36 -14.09 -18.60
N TYR A 23 -19.87 -14.86 -19.56
CA TYR A 23 -20.62 -14.32 -20.71
C TYR A 23 -22.08 -13.99 -20.42
N ASN A 24 -22.68 -14.49 -19.32
CA ASN A 24 -24.10 -14.25 -18.99
C ASN A 24 -24.33 -13.43 -17.71
N HIS A 25 -23.28 -13.14 -16.93
CA HIS A 25 -23.40 -12.43 -15.66
C HIS A 25 -23.64 -10.93 -15.88
N LYS A 26 -24.69 -10.40 -15.25
CA LYS A 26 -24.94 -8.95 -15.21
C LYS A 26 -23.93 -8.29 -14.28
N VAL A 27 -23.19 -7.31 -14.80
CA VAL A 27 -22.17 -6.56 -14.05
C VAL A 27 -22.82 -5.51 -13.15
N ILE A 28 -23.93 -4.94 -13.63
CA ILE A 28 -24.74 -3.99 -12.88
C ILE A 28 -26.15 -4.58 -12.80
N ASP A 29 -26.55 -4.97 -11.60
CA ASP A 29 -27.84 -5.58 -11.28
C ASP A 29 -28.57 -4.77 -10.21
N GLY A 30 -29.48 -3.90 -10.65
CA GLY A 30 -30.26 -3.04 -9.77
C GLY A 30 -31.06 -2.03 -10.56
N ASP A 31 -32.08 -1.44 -9.92
CA ASP A 31 -32.77 -0.27 -10.45
C ASP A 31 -32.13 0.96 -9.81
N TYR A 32 -31.35 1.69 -10.61
CA TYR A 32 -30.59 2.86 -10.18
C TYR A 32 -31.27 4.12 -10.68
N THR A 33 -31.29 5.13 -9.82
CA THR A 33 -32.01 6.38 -10.05
C THR A 33 -31.07 7.53 -10.38
N LYS A 34 -29.78 7.36 -10.12
CA LYS A 34 -28.71 8.31 -10.41
C LYS A 34 -27.48 7.61 -10.97
N LEU A 35 -26.83 8.24 -11.94
CA LEU A 35 -25.54 7.84 -12.48
C LEU A 35 -24.59 9.04 -12.42
N THR A 36 -23.51 8.90 -11.66
CA THR A 36 -22.42 9.88 -11.59
C THR A 36 -21.26 9.41 -12.46
N ILE A 37 -20.81 10.23 -13.39
CA ILE A 37 -19.69 10.01 -14.30
C ILE A 37 -18.55 10.93 -13.87
N LYS A 38 -17.45 10.35 -13.40
CA LYS A 38 -16.24 11.08 -13.01
C LYS A 38 -15.13 10.81 -14.02
N MET A 39 -14.84 11.79 -14.86
CA MET A 39 -13.72 11.72 -15.79
C MET A 39 -12.39 12.02 -15.06
N PRO A 40 -11.24 11.52 -15.54
CA PRO A 40 -9.94 11.72 -14.90
C PRO A 40 -9.49 13.17 -14.80
N ASN A 41 -9.97 14.05 -15.70
CA ASN A 41 -9.52 15.44 -15.86
C ASN A 41 -10.66 16.43 -16.19
N GLU A 42 -11.93 16.06 -15.98
CA GLU A 42 -13.09 16.92 -16.28
C GLU A 42 -14.12 16.89 -15.13
N ASP A 43 -15.09 17.81 -15.19
CA ASP A 43 -16.15 17.95 -14.20
C ASP A 43 -17.01 16.69 -14.05
N VAL A 44 -17.54 16.51 -12.84
CA VAL A 44 -18.44 15.40 -12.52
C VAL A 44 -19.77 15.62 -13.22
N THR A 45 -20.17 14.68 -14.08
CA THR A 45 -21.47 14.69 -14.74
C THR A 45 -22.46 13.80 -14.00
N VAL A 46 -23.64 14.31 -13.70
CA VAL A 46 -24.71 13.54 -13.05
C VAL A 46 -25.88 13.36 -14.03
N ILE A 47 -26.35 12.12 -14.15
CA ILE A 47 -27.54 11.75 -14.92
C ILE A 47 -28.58 11.18 -13.96
N ASP A 48 -29.74 11.83 -13.86
CA ASP A 48 -30.88 11.37 -13.04
C ASP A 48 -32.06 10.85 -13.88
N GLU A 49 -31.89 10.81 -15.20
CA GLU A 49 -32.90 10.27 -16.12
C GLU A 49 -32.94 8.74 -16.07
N LYS A 50 -33.91 8.18 -15.33
CA LYS A 50 -34.06 6.72 -15.13
C LYS A 50 -34.02 5.90 -16.42
N GLU A 51 -34.66 6.35 -17.50
CA GLU A 51 -34.62 5.63 -18.79
C GLU A 51 -33.22 5.63 -19.42
N LYS A 52 -32.50 6.75 -19.33
CA LYS A 52 -31.12 6.88 -19.84
C LYS A 52 -30.17 5.98 -19.06
N ILE A 53 -30.27 5.98 -17.73
CA ILE A 53 -29.50 5.10 -16.83
C ILE A 53 -29.79 3.63 -17.16
N ARG A 54 -31.06 3.26 -17.33
CA ARG A 54 -31.46 1.90 -17.69
C ARG A 54 -30.89 1.48 -19.04
N ASN A 55 -30.88 2.38 -20.03
CA ASN A 55 -30.29 2.11 -21.35
C ASN A 55 -28.77 1.89 -21.25
N ILE A 56 -28.06 2.68 -20.46
CA ILE A 56 -26.62 2.51 -20.20
C ILE A 56 -26.36 1.15 -19.53
N ILE A 57 -27.09 0.81 -18.46
CA ILE A 57 -26.98 -0.48 -17.77
C ILE A 57 -27.25 -1.64 -18.73
N ASN A 58 -28.26 -1.51 -19.60
CA ASN A 58 -28.58 -2.52 -20.60
C ASN A 58 -27.48 -2.66 -21.66
N SER A 59 -26.88 -1.55 -22.08
CA SER A 59 -25.72 -1.57 -22.99
C SER A 59 -24.56 -2.34 -22.35
N ILE A 60 -24.16 -1.98 -21.14
CA ILE A 60 -23.05 -2.63 -20.41
C ILE A 60 -23.32 -4.14 -20.24
N ASN A 61 -24.53 -4.51 -19.80
CA ASN A 61 -24.81 -5.91 -19.48
C ASN A 61 -24.89 -6.81 -20.72
N ASN A 62 -25.37 -6.30 -21.86
CA ASN A 62 -25.62 -7.07 -23.08
C ASN A 62 -24.52 -6.93 -24.13
N SER A 63 -23.52 -6.07 -23.90
CA SER A 63 -22.39 -5.89 -24.78
C SER A 63 -21.45 -7.11 -24.82
N PRO A 64 -20.74 -7.34 -25.96
CA PRO A 64 -19.72 -8.38 -26.07
C PRO A 64 -18.62 -8.25 -25.03
N ARG A 65 -17.98 -9.37 -24.67
CA ARG A 65 -16.97 -9.43 -23.61
C ARG A 65 -15.72 -10.17 -24.06
N ASN A 66 -14.57 -9.66 -23.63
CA ASN A 66 -13.27 -10.27 -23.89
C ASN A 66 -12.61 -10.67 -22.56
N LEU A 67 -11.91 -11.80 -22.54
CA LEU A 67 -11.06 -12.20 -21.41
C LEU A 67 -9.70 -11.50 -21.51
N GLY A 68 -9.28 -10.87 -20.42
CA GLY A 68 -8.10 -10.00 -20.40
C GLY A 68 -8.31 -8.65 -21.11
N THR A 69 -7.24 -7.88 -21.22
CA THR A 69 -7.16 -6.63 -22.00
C THR A 69 -5.97 -6.63 -22.93
N GLU A 70 -6.00 -5.76 -23.93
CA GLU A 70 -4.88 -5.54 -24.84
C GLU A 70 -3.62 -5.03 -24.12
N LYS A 71 -3.78 -4.21 -23.07
CA LYS A 71 -2.69 -3.68 -22.24
C LYS A 71 -3.00 -3.81 -20.75
N PRO A 72 -2.01 -3.73 -19.85
CA PRO A 72 -2.27 -3.65 -18.42
C PRO A 72 -3.13 -2.43 -18.05
N TRP A 73 -4.07 -2.59 -17.11
CA TRP A 73 -5.12 -1.62 -16.78
C TRP A 73 -4.60 -0.25 -16.32
N TYR A 74 -3.41 -0.20 -15.72
CA TYR A 74 -2.77 1.03 -15.25
C TYR A 74 -2.23 1.91 -16.41
N ASN A 75 -2.25 1.39 -17.64
CA ASN A 75 -1.90 2.16 -18.84
C ASN A 75 -3.12 2.80 -19.52
N TYR A 76 -4.33 2.66 -18.95
CA TYR A 76 -5.53 3.30 -19.47
C TYR A 76 -5.92 4.49 -18.60
N GLU A 77 -6.39 5.56 -19.22
CA GLU A 77 -7.16 6.59 -18.54
C GLU A 77 -8.55 6.04 -18.17
N LEU A 78 -8.89 6.06 -16.88
CA LEU A 78 -10.11 5.43 -16.35
C LEU A 78 -11.08 6.47 -15.79
N ALA A 79 -12.24 6.62 -16.42
CA ALA A 79 -13.39 7.28 -15.81
C ALA A 79 -14.14 6.32 -14.88
N SER A 80 -14.89 6.86 -13.93
CA SER A 80 -15.75 6.06 -13.03
C SER A 80 -17.21 6.32 -13.32
N LEU A 81 -17.98 5.24 -13.53
CA LEU A 81 -19.43 5.26 -13.65
C LEU A 81 -20.02 4.71 -12.35
N ILE A 82 -20.65 5.57 -11.56
CA ILE A 82 -21.19 5.26 -10.23
C ILE A 82 -22.72 5.32 -10.29
N PHE A 83 -23.36 4.17 -10.17
CA PHE A 83 -24.80 4.02 -10.17
C PHE A 83 -25.30 4.01 -8.72
N GLU A 84 -26.28 4.84 -8.39
CA GLU A 84 -26.85 4.99 -7.06
C GLU A 84 -28.38 4.86 -7.11
N ASN A 85 -28.98 4.26 -6.08
CA ASN A 85 -30.43 4.19 -5.93
C ASN A 85 -30.92 4.97 -4.69
N ASP A 86 -32.22 5.23 -4.62
CA ASP A 86 -32.84 6.00 -3.54
C ASP A 86 -32.75 5.30 -2.16
N SER A 87 -32.37 4.01 -2.13
CA SER A 87 -32.19 3.23 -0.90
C SER A 87 -30.76 3.28 -0.36
N GLY A 88 -29.84 3.95 -1.06
CA GLY A 88 -28.43 4.08 -0.69
C GLY A 88 -27.52 2.98 -1.22
N ASP A 89 -28.01 2.06 -2.06
CA ASP A 89 -27.14 1.09 -2.73
C ASP A 89 -26.40 1.78 -3.87
N SER A 90 -25.10 1.49 -3.98
CA SER A 90 -24.26 2.00 -5.07
C SER A 90 -23.44 0.91 -5.74
N LYS A 91 -23.14 1.11 -7.03
CA LYS A 91 -22.30 0.23 -7.83
C LYS A 91 -21.42 1.06 -8.74
N ALA A 92 -20.11 0.84 -8.67
CA ALA A 92 -19.15 1.52 -9.53
C ALA A 92 -18.53 0.55 -10.55
N VAL A 93 -18.31 1.04 -11.77
CA VAL A 93 -17.51 0.39 -12.81
C VAL A 93 -16.53 1.40 -13.42
N HIS A 94 -15.40 0.93 -13.94
CA HIS A 94 -14.43 1.80 -14.59
C HIS A 94 -14.61 1.75 -16.11
N TYR A 95 -14.65 2.93 -16.73
CA TYR A 95 -14.75 3.15 -18.16
C TYR A 95 -13.38 3.58 -18.70
N MET A 96 -12.86 2.81 -19.66
CA MET A 96 -11.58 3.06 -20.31
C MET A 96 -11.79 4.04 -21.44
N MET A 97 -11.27 5.26 -21.32
CA MET A 97 -11.60 6.34 -22.27
C MET A 97 -11.03 6.10 -23.67
N GLU A 98 -9.88 5.44 -23.76
CA GLU A 98 -9.17 5.20 -25.03
C GLU A 98 -9.94 4.29 -25.99
N ASN A 99 -10.61 3.27 -25.46
CA ASN A 99 -11.31 2.25 -26.25
C ASN A 99 -12.81 2.14 -25.90
N GLN A 100 -13.30 2.99 -24.99
CA GLN A 100 -14.70 3.10 -24.59
C GLN A 100 -15.26 1.81 -23.94
N ASN A 101 -14.39 0.97 -23.40
CA ASN A 101 -14.77 -0.30 -22.81
C ASN A 101 -14.95 -0.20 -21.29
N ILE A 102 -15.73 -1.12 -20.71
CA ILE A 102 -15.86 -1.23 -19.25
C ILE A 102 -14.92 -2.30 -18.72
N LYS A 103 -14.09 -1.92 -17.75
CA LYS A 103 -13.20 -2.85 -17.03
C LYS A 103 -14.02 -3.76 -16.12
N ILE A 104 -13.75 -5.06 -16.20
CA ILE A 104 -14.29 -6.07 -15.29
C ILE A 104 -13.16 -6.97 -14.76
N ARG A 105 -13.43 -7.71 -13.68
CA ARG A 105 -12.40 -8.45 -12.92
C ARG A 105 -11.50 -9.36 -13.76
N PHE A 106 -12.02 -9.96 -14.83
CA PHE A 106 -11.31 -10.93 -15.67
C PHE A 106 -11.17 -10.50 -17.13
N GLY A 107 -11.46 -9.23 -17.44
CA GLY A 107 -11.51 -8.79 -18.83
C GLY A 107 -12.19 -7.44 -19.03
N GLU A 108 -12.79 -7.24 -20.19
CA GLU A 108 -13.46 -6.00 -20.55
C GLU A 108 -14.79 -6.28 -21.26
N ILE A 109 -15.66 -5.27 -21.24
CA ILE A 109 -16.92 -5.24 -21.98
C ILE A 109 -16.76 -4.21 -23.09
N ASN A 110 -17.00 -4.65 -24.33
CA ASN A 110 -16.93 -3.79 -25.51
C ASN A 110 -18.21 -2.99 -25.63
N THR A 111 -18.18 -1.72 -25.21
CA THR A 111 -19.36 -0.84 -25.26
C THR A 111 -19.17 0.25 -26.29
N ASP A 112 -20.27 0.65 -26.93
CA ASP A 112 -20.29 1.82 -27.81
C ASP A 112 -20.76 3.07 -27.03
N LEU A 113 -20.53 3.08 -25.71
CA LEU A 113 -20.92 4.19 -24.85
C LEU A 113 -19.94 5.33 -25.06
N VAL A 114 -20.46 6.44 -25.57
CA VAL A 114 -19.72 7.69 -25.72
C VAL A 114 -20.28 8.70 -24.73
N PHE A 115 -19.38 9.27 -23.92
CA PHE A 115 -19.69 10.37 -23.01
C PHE A 115 -18.86 11.57 -23.50
N GLU A 116 -19.46 12.44 -24.34
CA GLU A 116 -18.76 13.63 -24.87
C GLU A 116 -18.89 14.81 -23.89
N ALA A 117 -17.80 15.55 -23.72
CA ALA A 117 -17.80 16.82 -23.00
C ALA A 117 -18.57 17.88 -23.82
N GLY A 118 -19.83 18.14 -23.43
CA GLY A 118 -20.63 19.24 -23.98
C GLY A 118 -22.10 18.96 -24.33
N GLU A 119 -22.58 17.70 -24.26
CA GLU A 119 -23.99 17.36 -24.59
C GLU A 119 -24.88 17.01 -23.38
N PHE A 120 -24.55 17.48 -22.18
CA PHE A 120 -25.39 17.26 -21.01
C PHE A 120 -25.99 18.60 -20.56
N GLN A 121 -27.24 18.82 -20.98
CA GLN A 121 -28.05 19.98 -20.59
C GLN A 121 -28.17 20.06 -19.07
N GLU A 122 -27.86 21.25 -18.53
CA GLU A 122 -28.27 21.70 -17.21
C GLU A 122 -29.76 21.41 -17.00
N SER A 123 -30.09 20.58 -16.00
CA SER A 123 -31.46 20.52 -15.51
C SER A 123 -31.64 21.60 -14.45
N GLU A 124 -32.41 22.62 -14.81
CA GLU A 124 -32.89 23.70 -13.94
C GLU A 124 -33.73 23.13 -12.78
N TYR A 125 -33.13 22.75 -11.65
CA TYR A 125 -33.76 22.78 -10.32
C TYR A 125 -32.71 22.68 -9.21
N ALA A 126 -31.88 23.73 -9.06
CA ALA A 126 -31.35 24.20 -7.78
C ALA A 126 -30.55 25.51 -7.95
N SER A 127 -31.17 26.59 -8.45
CA SER A 127 -30.59 27.93 -8.25
C SER A 127 -31.14 28.53 -6.95
N ALA A 128 -30.32 28.50 -5.90
CA ALA A 128 -30.24 29.43 -4.77
C ALA A 128 -29.43 28.68 -3.68
N ALA A 129 -28.12 28.87 -3.56
CA ALA A 129 -27.47 30.15 -3.34
C ALA A 129 -26.26 30.35 -4.23
N VAL A 130 -26.13 31.57 -4.74
CA VAL A 130 -24.82 32.14 -5.06
C VAL A 130 -24.06 32.16 -3.73
N MET A 131 -23.17 31.19 -3.52
CA MET A 131 -22.08 31.37 -2.59
C MET A 131 -21.04 32.20 -3.35
N GLU A 132 -21.13 33.50 -3.09
CA GLU A 132 -20.01 34.42 -3.19
C GLU A 132 -18.75 33.73 -2.65
N ASN A 133 -17.60 33.96 -3.31
CA ASN A 133 -16.25 33.59 -2.87
C ASN A 133 -16.19 33.34 -1.35
N GLU A 134 -16.32 32.09 -0.94
CA GLU A 134 -15.81 31.70 0.38
C GLU A 134 -14.32 31.53 0.17
N ASP A 135 -13.54 32.38 0.85
CA ASP A 135 -12.15 32.08 1.15
C ASP A 135 -12.08 30.59 1.51
N GLN A 136 -11.39 29.76 0.72
CA GLN A 136 -11.05 28.40 1.14
C GLN A 136 -10.36 28.57 2.49
N GLU A 137 -11.04 28.14 3.56
CA GLU A 137 -10.51 28.26 4.90
C GLU A 137 -9.25 27.41 4.95
N LYS A 138 -8.09 28.07 4.96
CA LYS A 138 -6.79 27.41 4.92
C LYS A 138 -6.78 26.36 6.04
N VAL A 139 -6.47 25.11 5.71
CA VAL A 139 -6.40 24.03 6.70
C VAL A 139 -5.41 24.44 7.80
N ILE A 140 -5.89 24.53 9.04
CA ILE A 140 -5.08 24.84 10.22
C ILE A 140 -4.88 23.53 10.98
N LEU A 141 -3.65 23.03 11.01
CA LEU A 141 -3.26 21.85 11.78
C LEU A 141 -3.08 22.25 13.26
N GLU A 142 -3.79 21.58 14.17
CA GLU A 142 -3.67 21.79 15.62
C GLU A 142 -2.39 21.18 16.16
N TYR A 143 -1.92 20.06 15.59
CA TYR A 143 -0.78 19.28 16.06
C TYR A 143 0.34 19.24 15.02
N GLY A 144 0.91 20.41 14.72
CA GLY A 144 2.07 20.56 13.83
C GLY A 144 3.43 20.60 14.55
N THR A 145 3.49 20.35 15.86
CA THR A 145 4.73 20.51 16.64
C THR A 145 5.36 19.18 17.01
N VAL A 146 6.69 19.14 16.99
CA VAL A 146 7.48 17.98 17.43
C VAL A 146 7.21 17.65 18.89
N GLU A 147 6.86 16.40 19.16
CA GLU A 147 6.81 15.86 20.52
C GLU A 147 8.07 15.08 20.83
N THR A 148 8.66 15.33 22.01
CA THR A 148 9.89 14.65 22.45
C THR A 148 9.61 13.80 23.69
N TYR A 149 10.05 12.55 23.62
CA TYR A 149 9.94 11.58 24.70
C TYR A 149 11.31 11.08 25.13
N SER A 150 11.47 10.77 26.41
CA SER A 150 12.63 10.06 26.93
C SER A 150 12.16 8.70 27.43
N ILE A 151 12.57 7.62 26.78
CA ILE A 151 12.11 6.25 27.05
C ILE A 151 13.36 5.37 27.18
N ASN A 152 13.51 4.68 28.32
CA ASN A 152 14.61 3.74 28.57
C ASN A 152 16.02 4.28 28.23
N GLY A 153 16.25 5.58 28.51
CA GLY A 153 17.55 6.23 28.27
C GLY A 153 17.78 6.73 26.84
N GLN A 154 16.82 6.55 25.93
CA GLN A 154 16.84 7.06 24.56
C GLN A 154 15.85 8.22 24.40
N THR A 155 16.13 9.12 23.46
CA THR A 155 15.28 10.24 23.10
C THR A 155 14.53 9.93 21.80
N PHE A 156 13.22 10.11 21.79
CA PHE A 156 12.39 9.92 20.60
C PHE A 156 11.68 11.22 20.23
N GLU A 157 11.73 11.60 18.96
CA GLU A 157 11.00 12.77 18.42
C GLU A 157 9.95 12.29 17.43
N ILE A 158 8.68 12.58 17.71
CA ILE A 158 7.57 12.34 16.78
C ILE A 158 7.31 13.65 16.03
N ILE A 159 7.43 13.61 14.70
CA ILE A 159 7.44 14.77 13.81
C ILE A 159 6.33 14.63 12.77
N PRO A 160 5.21 15.37 12.91
CA PRO A 160 4.19 15.47 11.87
C PRO A 160 4.76 16.11 10.60
N TYR A 161 4.67 15.42 9.46
CA TYR A 161 5.13 15.90 8.15
C TYR A 161 3.94 16.06 7.19
N TYR A 162 2.92 16.81 7.64
CA TYR A 162 1.65 16.99 6.92
C TYR A 162 1.62 18.28 6.09
N GLN A 163 2.18 19.37 6.61
CA GLN A 163 2.17 20.68 5.95
C GLN A 163 2.73 20.65 4.51
N PRO A 164 3.84 19.93 4.22
CA PRO A 164 4.37 19.86 2.87
C PRO A 164 3.39 19.26 1.84
N TYR A 165 2.53 18.34 2.27
CA TYR A 165 1.47 17.80 1.41
C TYR A 165 0.38 18.83 1.16
N LEU A 166 -0.02 19.59 2.18
CA LEU A 166 -1.01 20.68 2.03
C LEU A 166 -0.47 21.76 1.07
N ASP A 167 0.77 22.20 1.27
CA ASP A 167 1.40 23.20 0.40
C ASP A 167 1.50 22.72 -1.06
N PHE A 168 1.80 21.43 -1.27
CA PHE A 168 1.75 20.81 -2.60
C PHE A 168 0.36 20.92 -3.25
N MET A 169 -0.70 20.64 -2.49
CA MET A 169 -2.07 20.63 -3.02
C MET A 169 -2.56 22.06 -3.31
N ASP A 170 -2.26 23.02 -2.43
CA ASP A 170 -2.54 24.44 -2.64
C ASP A 170 -1.89 24.93 -3.94
N GLU A 171 -0.61 24.60 -4.17
CA GLU A 171 0.10 25.00 -5.38
C GLU A 171 -0.41 24.30 -6.64
N LEU A 172 -0.73 23.01 -6.54
CA LEU A 172 -1.31 22.25 -7.65
C LEU A 172 -2.66 22.84 -8.06
N GLU A 173 -3.48 23.24 -7.09
CA GLU A 173 -4.77 23.89 -7.35
C GLU A 173 -4.58 25.26 -8.01
N ALA A 174 -3.67 26.08 -7.48
CA ALA A 174 -3.44 27.44 -7.94
C ALA A 174 -2.82 27.52 -9.34
N THR A 175 -1.89 26.62 -9.66
CA THR A 175 -1.11 26.69 -10.91
C THR A 175 -1.59 25.73 -12.00
N LYS A 176 -2.29 24.66 -11.63
CA LYS A 176 -2.56 23.51 -12.51
C LYS A 176 -1.28 22.97 -13.17
N GLY A 177 -0.17 23.04 -12.44
CA GLY A 177 1.15 22.59 -12.89
C GLY A 177 1.27 21.07 -13.01
N ASN A 178 2.46 20.60 -13.38
CA ASN A 178 2.75 19.17 -13.42
C ASN A 178 2.73 18.60 -11.99
N ARG A 179 1.84 17.63 -11.74
CA ARG A 179 1.64 17.01 -10.43
C ARG A 179 2.90 16.39 -9.84
N GLU A 180 3.64 15.61 -10.63
CA GLU A 180 4.85 14.92 -10.16
C GLU A 180 5.95 15.93 -9.82
N ASP A 181 6.14 16.94 -10.67
CA ASP A 181 7.14 17.99 -10.45
C ASP A 181 6.83 18.79 -9.16
N LEU A 182 5.56 19.13 -8.96
CA LEU A 182 5.10 19.84 -7.77
C LEU A 182 5.23 18.97 -6.52
N PHE A 183 4.81 17.70 -6.57
CA PHE A 183 4.94 16.79 -5.44
C PHE A 183 6.41 16.57 -5.06
N SER A 184 7.28 16.38 -6.05
CA SER A 184 8.72 16.30 -5.84
C SER A 184 9.27 17.57 -5.17
N THR A 185 8.83 18.74 -5.63
CA THR A 185 9.31 20.05 -5.14
C THR A 185 8.88 20.35 -3.70
N TYR A 186 7.61 20.09 -3.37
CA TYR A 186 7.04 20.47 -2.08
C TYR A 186 7.17 19.38 -1.03
N VAL A 187 7.12 18.10 -1.40
CA VAL A 187 7.12 16.98 -0.44
C VAL A 187 8.47 16.26 -0.43
N VAL A 188 8.90 15.72 -1.56
CA VAL A 188 10.02 14.76 -1.62
C VAL A 188 11.39 15.40 -1.41
N LYS A 189 11.70 16.49 -2.13
CA LYS A 189 13.00 17.15 -2.05
C LYS A 189 13.26 17.76 -0.68
N PRO A 190 12.31 18.49 -0.05
CA PRO A 190 12.49 18.98 1.31
C PRO A 190 12.70 17.83 2.30
N PHE A 191 11.92 16.75 2.17
CA PHE A 191 12.02 15.60 3.06
C PHE A 191 13.36 14.89 2.93
N SER A 192 13.77 14.54 1.70
CA SER A 192 15.06 13.88 1.45
C SER A 192 16.25 14.74 1.90
N LYS A 193 16.17 16.07 1.75
CA LYS A 193 17.18 16.99 2.27
C LYS A 193 17.23 16.98 3.79
N GLU A 194 16.09 16.89 4.47
CA GLU A 194 16.01 16.77 5.92
C GLU A 194 16.56 15.43 6.43
N LEU A 195 16.31 14.34 5.71
CA LEU A 195 16.79 13.00 6.08
C LEU A 195 18.29 12.82 5.78
N TYR A 196 18.71 13.11 4.55
CA TYR A 196 20.01 12.71 4.00
C TYR A 196 20.97 13.89 3.76
N GLY A 197 20.56 15.11 4.05
CA GLY A 197 21.35 16.33 3.81
C GLY A 197 21.47 16.75 2.34
N HIS A 198 20.80 16.04 1.43
CA HIS A 198 20.79 16.33 -0.01
C HIS A 198 19.44 15.96 -0.63
N GLU A 199 19.08 16.63 -1.73
CA GLU A 199 17.83 16.37 -2.44
C GLU A 199 17.96 15.09 -3.28
N TYR A 200 16.98 14.21 -3.14
CA TYR A 200 16.74 13.05 -3.99
C TYR A 200 15.41 13.23 -4.74
N TYR A 201 15.34 12.73 -5.98
CA TYR A 201 14.25 13.06 -6.89
C TYR A 201 12.99 12.21 -6.70
N GLY A 202 13.06 11.07 -5.98
CA GLY A 202 11.88 10.27 -5.61
C GLY A 202 11.13 9.57 -6.73
N GLU A 203 11.41 9.88 -7.99
CA GLU A 203 10.64 9.41 -9.16
C GLU A 203 10.56 7.87 -9.28
N GLU A 204 11.46 7.13 -8.64
CA GLU A 204 11.47 5.67 -8.60
C GLU A 204 11.17 5.09 -7.21
N ASP A 205 10.86 5.93 -6.21
CA ASP A 205 10.56 5.49 -4.86
C ASP A 205 9.07 5.13 -4.72
N PRO A 206 8.73 3.84 -4.51
CA PRO A 206 7.34 3.41 -4.39
C PRO A 206 6.62 4.00 -3.16
N PHE A 207 7.34 4.55 -2.18
CA PHE A 207 6.75 5.23 -1.02
C PHE A 207 6.34 6.68 -1.31
N TYR A 208 6.82 7.28 -2.41
CA TYR A 208 6.64 8.70 -2.72
C TYR A 208 6.09 8.91 -4.13
N VAL A 209 4.89 8.37 -4.38
CA VAL A 209 4.10 8.63 -5.59
C VAL A 209 3.14 9.80 -5.34
N ALA A 210 3.08 10.75 -6.27
CA ALA A 210 2.22 11.91 -6.11
C ALA A 210 0.73 11.49 -6.05
N PRO A 211 -0.03 11.97 -5.04
CA PRO A 211 -1.41 11.57 -4.89
C PRO A 211 -2.28 12.20 -5.99
N VAL A 212 -3.10 11.37 -6.62
CA VAL A 212 -4.11 11.77 -7.61
C VAL A 212 -5.35 12.29 -6.89
N ASN A 213 -5.76 11.66 -5.80
CA ASN A 213 -6.94 12.04 -5.03
C ASN A 213 -6.60 13.06 -3.91
N THR A 214 -6.39 14.32 -4.30
CA THR A 214 -6.00 15.41 -3.40
C THR A 214 -7.03 15.72 -2.33
N ASP A 215 -8.33 15.75 -2.66
CA ASP A 215 -9.38 15.98 -1.66
C ASP A 215 -9.34 14.93 -0.57
N LYS A 216 -9.14 13.66 -0.97
CA LYS A 216 -9.04 12.56 -0.01
C LYS A 216 -7.76 12.63 0.82
N MET A 217 -6.66 13.09 0.23
CA MET A 217 -5.42 13.33 0.96
C MET A 217 -5.61 14.41 2.03
N ILE A 218 -6.27 15.54 1.70
CA ILE A 218 -6.59 16.60 2.67
C ILE A 218 -7.44 16.04 3.81
N GLU A 219 -8.52 15.31 3.50
CA GLU A 219 -9.36 14.67 4.52
C GLU A 219 -8.56 13.72 5.43
N MET A 220 -7.63 12.96 4.87
CA MET A 220 -6.77 12.05 5.65
C MET A 220 -5.79 12.82 6.53
N ILE A 221 -5.20 13.91 6.04
CA ILE A 221 -4.32 14.76 6.84
C ILE A 221 -5.07 15.37 8.03
N ILE A 222 -6.29 15.88 7.82
CA ILE A 222 -7.12 16.42 8.90
C ILE A 222 -7.42 15.33 9.93
N GLN A 223 -7.80 14.12 9.50
CA GLN A 223 -8.05 13.01 10.42
C GLN A 223 -6.79 12.61 11.22
N LEU A 224 -5.62 12.59 10.57
CA LEU A 224 -4.36 12.28 11.25
C LEU A 224 -4.01 13.32 12.31
N ASP A 225 -4.24 14.60 12.03
CA ASP A 225 -4.06 15.69 12.99
C ASP A 225 -5.04 15.56 14.17
N ASP A 226 -6.33 15.34 13.90
CA ASP A 226 -7.36 15.09 14.92
C ASP A 226 -7.03 13.88 15.81
N GLN A 227 -6.46 12.83 15.21
CA GLN A 227 -6.10 11.57 15.87
C GLN A 227 -4.67 11.58 16.44
N TYR A 228 -3.91 12.68 16.28
CA TYR A 228 -2.48 12.72 16.57
C TYR A 228 -2.13 12.26 17.99
N LYS A 229 -2.88 12.71 19.00
CA LYS A 229 -2.67 12.31 20.40
C LYS A 229 -2.81 10.81 20.62
N GLU A 230 -3.75 10.18 19.93
CA GLU A 230 -3.95 8.72 20.00
C GLU A 230 -2.80 7.99 19.33
N ILE A 231 -2.43 8.40 18.11
CA ILE A 231 -1.31 7.84 17.35
C ILE A 231 0.00 7.97 18.12
N SER A 232 0.30 9.17 18.63
CA SER A 232 1.48 9.48 19.44
C SER A 232 1.55 8.60 20.70
N ARG A 233 0.41 8.40 21.38
CA ARG A 233 0.33 7.47 22.52
C ARG A 233 0.65 6.03 22.10
N PHE A 234 0.09 5.53 20.99
CA PHE A 234 0.38 4.17 20.52
C PHE A 234 1.85 3.99 20.12
N ILE A 235 2.45 5.01 19.49
CA ILE A 235 3.89 5.01 19.18
C ILE A 235 4.71 4.94 20.47
N LYS A 236 4.40 5.78 21.45
CA LYS A 236 5.08 5.79 22.75
C LYS A 236 5.00 4.43 23.45
N GLU A 237 3.81 3.84 23.52
CA GLU A 237 3.64 2.51 24.11
C GLU A 237 4.42 1.44 23.32
N GLY A 238 4.43 1.51 21.99
CA GLY A 238 5.24 0.65 21.13
C GLY A 238 6.74 0.76 21.40
N LEU A 239 7.23 1.98 21.58
CA LEU A 239 8.61 2.27 21.94
C LEU A 239 8.95 1.77 23.35
N GLU A 240 8.05 1.95 24.33
CA GLU A 240 8.22 1.45 25.70
C GLU A 240 8.39 -0.07 25.73
N ASP A 241 7.49 -0.80 25.04
CA ASP A 241 7.54 -2.26 24.96
C ASP A 241 8.81 -2.75 24.24
N SER A 242 9.14 -2.12 23.11
CA SER A 242 10.27 -2.54 22.28
C SER A 242 11.63 -2.24 22.93
N THR A 243 11.79 -1.03 23.49
CA THR A 243 13.05 -0.61 24.13
C THR A 243 13.30 -1.28 25.49
N ALA A 244 12.29 -1.91 26.09
CA ALA A 244 12.48 -2.78 27.24
C ALA A 244 13.25 -4.07 26.88
N LEU A 245 13.25 -4.46 25.60
CA LEU A 245 13.96 -5.64 25.09
C LEU A 245 15.23 -5.29 24.31
N LEU A 246 15.19 -4.24 23.47
CA LEU A 246 16.31 -3.85 22.62
C LEU A 246 16.48 -2.34 22.57
N THR A 247 17.64 -1.86 23.03
CA THR A 247 18.01 -0.44 22.98
C THR A 247 19.02 -0.16 21.88
N GLY A 248 18.94 1.01 21.24
CA GLY A 248 19.89 1.43 20.20
C GLY A 248 20.27 2.89 20.36
N SER A 249 20.10 3.64 19.28
CA SER A 249 20.55 5.02 19.12
C SER A 249 20.05 5.96 20.22
N GLU A 250 20.94 6.85 20.67
CA GLU A 250 20.63 7.82 21.73
C GLU A 250 19.41 8.70 21.39
N LYS A 251 19.20 8.96 20.10
CA LYS A 251 18.10 9.74 19.57
C LYS A 251 17.54 9.10 18.31
N VAL A 252 16.22 9.00 18.20
CA VAL A 252 15.51 8.52 17.01
C VAL A 252 14.40 9.50 16.63
N ARG A 253 14.34 9.88 15.35
CA ARG A 253 13.30 10.73 14.76
C ARG A 253 12.28 9.85 14.02
N ILE A 254 11.00 10.11 14.27
CA ILE A 254 9.86 9.37 13.76
C ILE A 254 8.99 10.34 12.97
N TYR A 255 9.04 10.28 11.64
CA TYR A 255 8.23 11.14 10.80
C TYR A 255 6.87 10.51 10.54
N LEU A 256 5.80 11.26 10.82
CA LEU A 256 4.44 10.85 10.50
C LEU A 256 4.00 11.49 9.20
N GLN A 257 3.65 10.65 8.23
CA GLN A 257 3.17 11.06 6.92
C GLN A 257 1.80 10.44 6.63
N PRO A 258 0.98 11.09 5.80
CA PRO A 258 -0.24 10.45 5.32
C PRO A 258 0.12 9.32 4.37
N HIS A 259 -0.55 8.19 4.51
CA HIS A 259 -0.52 7.17 3.47
C HIS A 259 -1.24 7.68 2.21
N SER A 260 -0.80 7.26 1.02
CA SER A 260 -1.45 7.69 -0.22
C SER A 260 -2.90 7.16 -0.31
N PRO A 261 -3.89 8.02 -0.60
CA PRO A 261 -5.29 7.60 -0.72
C PRO A 261 -5.54 6.72 -1.95
N ASP A 262 -4.62 6.69 -2.90
CA ASP A 262 -4.75 5.99 -4.18
C ASP A 262 -4.37 4.50 -4.09
N PHE A 263 -3.68 4.11 -3.02
CA PHE A 263 -3.33 2.73 -2.76
C PHE A 263 -4.10 2.15 -1.57
N ASN A 264 -4.42 0.87 -1.66
CA ASN A 264 -5.23 0.20 -0.66
C ASN A 264 -4.37 -0.81 0.14
N TYR A 265 -3.74 -0.36 1.22
CA TYR A 265 -2.89 -1.18 2.09
C TYR A 265 -3.65 -1.82 3.26
N LEU A 266 -4.89 -2.26 3.02
CA LEU A 266 -5.69 -2.98 4.02
C LEU A 266 -4.94 -4.14 4.67
N GLU A 267 -4.06 -4.78 3.92
CA GLU A 267 -3.43 -6.02 4.31
C GLU A 267 -2.23 -5.84 5.26
N MET A 268 -1.79 -4.59 5.49
CA MET A 268 -0.79 -4.22 6.51
C MET A 268 -1.39 -3.49 7.72
N GLY A 269 -2.72 -3.51 7.87
CA GLY A 269 -3.39 -2.89 9.02
C GLY A 269 -3.30 -1.37 9.03
N GLY A 270 -3.22 -0.74 7.85
CA GLY A 270 -3.28 0.72 7.69
C GLY A 270 -2.01 1.49 8.06
N VAL A 271 -0.89 0.79 8.31
CA VAL A 271 0.40 1.40 8.62
C VAL A 271 1.46 0.78 7.72
N VAL A 272 2.25 1.63 7.08
CA VAL A 272 3.45 1.25 6.32
C VAL A 272 4.60 2.09 6.85
N ALA A 273 5.79 1.53 6.95
CA ALA A 273 6.94 2.27 7.46
C ALA A 273 8.25 1.81 6.82
N PHE A 274 9.30 2.60 7.07
CA PHE A 274 10.68 2.24 6.77
C PHE A 274 11.65 3.01 7.66
N ALA A 275 12.76 2.36 8.02
CA ALA A 275 13.93 2.98 8.61
C ALA A 275 14.85 3.56 7.52
N ALA A 276 15.08 4.87 7.56
CA ALA A 276 15.91 5.57 6.58
C ALA A 276 17.40 5.58 6.98
N ASP A 277 17.68 5.57 8.29
CA ASP A 277 19.03 5.52 8.86
C ASP A 277 18.94 5.01 10.31
N LYS A 278 20.09 4.87 10.98
CA LYS A 278 20.25 4.46 12.37
C LYS A 278 19.56 5.37 13.40
N ASP A 279 19.05 6.54 13.01
CA ASP A 279 18.33 7.47 13.87
C ASP A 279 17.00 7.95 13.26
N ILE A 280 16.51 7.31 12.20
CA ILE A 280 15.34 7.80 11.44
C ILE A 280 14.43 6.64 11.05
N MET A 281 13.15 6.77 11.38
CA MET A 281 12.07 5.97 10.80
C MET A 281 10.93 6.87 10.31
N VAL A 282 10.20 6.38 9.30
CA VAL A 282 9.08 7.08 8.67
C VAL A 282 7.86 6.19 8.71
N LEU A 283 6.75 6.68 9.22
CA LEU A 283 5.47 5.98 9.28
C LEU A 283 4.47 6.70 8.36
N GLN A 284 3.95 5.97 7.38
CA GLN A 284 2.84 6.37 6.54
C GLN A 284 1.55 5.69 7.04
N ILE A 285 0.60 6.51 7.51
CA ILE A 285 -0.60 6.01 8.20
C ILE A 285 -1.85 6.33 7.39
N ASP A 286 -2.71 5.32 7.20
CA ASP A 286 -4.09 5.52 6.77
C ASP A 286 -4.99 5.70 8.01
N PRO A 287 -5.47 6.94 8.30
CA PRO A 287 -6.26 7.25 9.51
C PRO A 287 -7.57 6.46 9.60
N ARG A 288 -8.04 5.89 8.48
CA ARG A 288 -9.31 5.15 8.40
C ARG A 288 -9.14 3.68 8.77
N LYS A 289 -7.90 3.19 8.90
CA LYS A 289 -7.57 1.76 8.93
C LYS A 289 -6.60 1.35 10.02
N TYR A 290 -5.76 2.25 10.53
CA TYR A 290 -4.81 1.88 11.57
C TYR A 290 -5.52 1.33 12.82
N THR A 291 -4.77 0.54 13.57
CA THR A 291 -5.18 0.04 14.89
C THR A 291 -4.04 0.27 15.86
N GLU A 292 -4.34 0.24 17.16
CA GLU A 292 -3.31 0.23 18.19
C GLU A 292 -2.23 -0.83 17.91
N LYS A 293 -2.67 -2.06 17.59
CA LYS A 293 -1.76 -3.18 17.38
C LYS A 293 -0.89 -3.02 16.13
N SER A 294 -1.43 -2.45 15.04
CA SER A 294 -0.63 -2.24 13.84
C SER A 294 0.44 -1.18 14.05
N ILE A 295 0.13 -0.04 14.69
CA ILE A 295 1.14 0.97 15.03
C ILE A 295 2.23 0.38 15.94
N LYS A 296 1.82 -0.30 17.01
CA LYS A 296 2.76 -0.90 17.98
C LYS A 296 3.68 -1.91 17.33
N GLN A 297 3.14 -2.83 16.52
CA GLN A 297 3.99 -3.79 15.81
C GLN A 297 4.94 -3.08 14.86
N THR A 298 4.45 -2.13 14.06
CA THR A 298 5.30 -1.42 13.10
C THR A 298 6.45 -0.71 13.80
N ILE A 299 6.19 -0.10 14.96
CA ILE A 299 7.26 0.50 15.78
C ILE A 299 8.29 -0.54 16.22
N ALA A 300 7.88 -1.73 16.67
CA ALA A 300 8.82 -2.79 17.01
C ALA A 300 9.67 -3.20 15.78
N HIS A 301 9.04 -3.43 14.64
CA HIS A 301 9.72 -3.81 13.39
C HIS A 301 10.75 -2.76 12.96
N GLU A 302 10.35 -1.48 12.87
CA GLU A 302 11.24 -0.41 12.44
C GLU A 302 12.32 -0.08 13.45
N LEU A 303 12.03 -0.17 14.76
CA LEU A 303 13.06 0.01 15.78
C LEU A 303 14.18 -1.03 15.62
N HIS A 304 13.84 -2.28 15.28
CA HIS A 304 14.85 -3.30 15.02
C HIS A 304 15.75 -2.92 13.84
N HIS A 305 15.21 -2.36 12.75
CA HIS A 305 16.03 -1.86 11.65
C HIS A 305 16.97 -0.74 12.10
N VAL A 306 16.45 0.26 12.80
CA VAL A 306 17.23 1.39 13.34
C VAL A 306 18.38 0.89 14.22
N VAL A 307 18.11 -0.04 15.14
CA VAL A 307 19.16 -0.65 15.98
C VAL A 307 20.17 -1.42 15.14
N THR A 308 19.71 -2.24 14.18
CA THR A 308 20.61 -3.01 13.31
C THR A 308 21.54 -2.10 12.52
N MET A 309 21.05 -0.97 12.02
CA MET A 309 21.86 0.02 11.29
C MET A 309 22.89 0.73 12.20
N GLU A 310 22.64 0.81 13.51
CA GLU A 310 23.57 1.37 14.50
C GLU A 310 24.69 0.36 14.86
N VAL A 311 24.32 -0.88 15.18
CA VAL A 311 25.22 -1.84 15.83
C VAL A 311 25.97 -2.75 14.86
N SER A 312 25.46 -2.93 13.64
CA SER A 312 26.04 -3.85 12.66
C SER A 312 26.90 -3.15 11.60
N ASP A 313 27.49 -3.94 10.71
CA ASP A 313 28.24 -3.42 9.56
C ASP A 313 27.34 -2.93 8.39
N TRP A 314 26.01 -2.91 8.58
CA TRP A 314 25.02 -2.59 7.55
C TRP A 314 25.31 -1.25 6.85
N SER A 315 25.55 -0.18 7.61
CA SER A 315 25.74 1.16 7.05
C SER A 315 27.07 1.32 6.29
N TYR A 316 28.00 0.38 6.43
CA TYR A 316 29.35 0.45 5.84
C TYR A 316 29.53 -0.44 4.60
N ARG A 317 28.49 -1.17 4.18
CA ARG A 317 28.59 -2.10 3.06
C ARG A 317 27.40 -2.03 2.12
N LYS A 318 27.62 -2.53 0.90
CA LYS A 318 26.55 -2.69 -0.07
C LYS A 318 25.70 -3.91 0.32
N GLN A 319 24.39 -3.73 0.34
CA GLN A 319 23.42 -4.76 0.73
C GLN A 319 22.93 -5.56 -0.47
N HIS A 320 23.23 -6.84 -0.50
CA HIS A 320 22.72 -7.76 -1.52
C HIS A 320 21.35 -8.35 -1.11
N LEU A 321 20.73 -9.12 -2.01
CA LEU A 321 19.38 -9.66 -1.83
C LEU A 321 19.21 -10.41 -0.51
N LEU A 322 20.14 -11.32 -0.19
CA LEU A 322 20.07 -12.10 1.06
C LEU A 322 20.17 -11.21 2.31
N ASP A 323 21.00 -10.15 2.30
CA ASP A 323 21.08 -9.22 3.43
C ASP A 323 19.72 -8.61 3.72
N ARG A 324 19.02 -8.18 2.67
CA ARG A 324 17.70 -7.55 2.78
C ARG A 324 16.65 -8.54 3.25
N VAL A 325 16.63 -9.75 2.69
CA VAL A 325 15.71 -10.82 3.14
C VAL A 325 15.90 -11.15 4.62
N ILE A 326 17.15 -11.30 5.08
CA ILE A 326 17.42 -11.60 6.49
C ILE A 326 17.14 -10.39 7.39
N MET A 327 17.39 -9.16 6.93
CA MET A 327 17.08 -7.94 7.68
C MET A 327 15.57 -7.83 7.97
N GLU A 328 14.70 -8.04 6.97
CA GLU A 328 13.23 -8.09 7.19
C GLU A 328 12.85 -9.24 8.13
N GLY A 329 13.45 -10.42 7.94
CA GLY A 329 13.21 -11.58 8.79
C GLY A 329 13.52 -11.32 10.26
N LYS A 330 14.67 -10.72 10.55
CA LYS A 330 15.09 -10.29 11.88
C LYS A 330 14.10 -9.30 12.50
N ALA A 331 13.67 -8.30 11.73
CA ALA A 331 12.74 -7.28 12.20
C ALA A 331 11.36 -7.86 12.54
N ASP A 332 10.83 -8.78 11.71
CA ASP A 332 9.59 -9.49 12.04
C ASP A 332 9.74 -10.46 13.21
N THR A 333 10.89 -11.12 13.35
CA THR A 333 11.20 -11.95 14.52
C THR A 333 11.20 -11.10 15.81
N PHE A 334 11.82 -9.92 15.79
CA PHE A 334 11.75 -9.00 16.93
C PHE A 334 10.32 -8.50 17.17
N GLY A 335 9.59 -8.13 16.12
CA GLY A 335 8.18 -7.74 16.23
C GLY A 335 7.30 -8.82 16.89
N LYS A 336 7.53 -10.10 16.55
CA LYS A 336 6.84 -11.24 17.18
C LYS A 336 7.31 -11.51 18.61
N LEU A 337 8.56 -11.20 18.95
CA LEU A 337 9.06 -11.27 20.33
C LEU A 337 8.36 -10.24 21.24
N VAL A 338 8.20 -9.00 20.75
CA VAL A 338 7.49 -7.93 21.48
C VAL A 338 5.99 -8.21 21.53
N TYR A 339 5.39 -8.61 20.40
CA TYR A 339 3.94 -8.82 20.24
C TYR A 339 3.59 -10.22 19.72
N PRO A 340 3.67 -11.26 20.57
CA PRO A 340 3.46 -12.65 20.15
C PRO A 340 2.04 -12.94 19.65
N ASP A 341 1.04 -12.20 20.13
CA ASP A 341 -0.38 -12.38 19.78
C ASP A 341 -0.84 -11.52 18.58
N TYR A 342 0.08 -10.81 17.91
CA TYR A 342 -0.25 -10.08 16.70
C TYR A 342 -0.10 -10.98 15.46
N ASP A 343 -1.16 -11.06 14.66
CA ASP A 343 -1.21 -11.82 13.42
C ASP A 343 -0.60 -10.99 12.29
N VAL A 344 0.56 -11.42 11.80
CA VAL A 344 1.32 -10.73 10.76
C VAL A 344 1.10 -11.44 9.42
N ALA A 345 0.13 -10.98 8.64
CA ALA A 345 -0.28 -11.68 7.41
C ALA A 345 0.84 -11.86 6.36
N TRP A 346 1.88 -11.03 6.42
CA TRP A 346 3.02 -11.06 5.50
C TRP A 346 4.15 -12.00 5.89
N ILE A 347 4.10 -12.66 7.06
CA ILE A 347 5.04 -13.72 7.43
C ILE A 347 4.41 -15.11 7.51
N GLU A 348 3.12 -15.22 7.19
CA GLU A 348 2.43 -16.52 7.12
C GLU A 348 3.17 -17.50 6.21
N PRO A 349 3.32 -18.78 6.62
CA PRO A 349 4.13 -19.73 5.89
C PRO A 349 3.62 -19.96 4.48
N LEU A 350 4.57 -20.08 3.55
CA LEU A 350 4.28 -20.44 2.16
C LEU A 350 3.91 -21.93 2.08
N SER A 351 3.16 -22.31 1.03
CA SER A 351 3.01 -23.74 0.71
C SER A 351 4.38 -24.35 0.39
N PRO A 352 4.61 -25.65 0.61
CA PRO A 352 5.92 -26.26 0.34
C PRO A 352 6.41 -26.03 -1.10
N GLU A 353 5.51 -26.05 -2.08
CA GLU A 353 5.84 -25.76 -3.48
C GLU A 353 6.26 -24.30 -3.69
N ALA A 354 5.51 -23.35 -3.13
CA ALA A 354 5.85 -21.93 -3.22
C ALA A 354 7.15 -21.62 -2.48
N ASN A 355 7.34 -22.20 -1.29
CA ASN A 355 8.57 -22.08 -0.51
C ASN A 355 9.78 -22.51 -1.32
N ASN A 356 9.74 -23.70 -1.94
CA ASN A 356 10.84 -24.21 -2.74
C ASN A 356 11.14 -23.32 -3.95
N LYS A 357 10.12 -22.82 -4.64
CA LYS A 357 10.28 -21.91 -5.78
C LYS A 357 10.93 -20.58 -5.37
N VAL A 358 10.39 -19.97 -4.31
CA VAL A 358 10.90 -18.69 -3.79
C VAL A 358 12.32 -18.86 -3.26
N TRP A 359 12.59 -19.91 -2.48
CA TRP A 359 13.92 -20.18 -1.98
C TRP A 359 14.92 -20.42 -3.10
N SER A 360 14.56 -21.20 -4.14
CA SER A 360 15.44 -21.41 -5.29
C SER A 360 15.82 -20.08 -5.96
N PHE A 361 14.86 -19.17 -6.11
CA PHE A 361 15.14 -17.83 -6.63
C PHE A 361 16.07 -17.04 -5.72
N ILE A 362 15.83 -17.03 -4.41
CA ILE A 362 16.66 -16.30 -3.44
C ILE A 362 18.07 -16.88 -3.43
N ASP A 363 18.25 -18.20 -3.39
CA ASP A 363 19.56 -18.84 -3.34
C ASP A 363 20.37 -18.60 -4.62
N GLU A 364 19.74 -18.70 -5.80
CA GLU A 364 20.37 -18.38 -7.09
C GLU A 364 20.79 -16.91 -7.20
N ASN A 365 20.03 -16.00 -6.56
CA ASN A 365 20.23 -14.54 -6.66
C ASN A 365 20.72 -13.89 -5.36
N LYS A 366 21.18 -14.67 -4.37
CA LYS A 366 21.46 -14.16 -3.01
C LYS A 366 22.46 -13.01 -2.95
N GLY A 367 23.44 -13.02 -3.86
CA GLY A 367 24.44 -11.97 -4.02
C GLY A 367 24.05 -10.84 -4.99
N SER A 368 22.81 -10.81 -5.49
CA SER A 368 22.32 -9.76 -6.39
C SER A 368 22.16 -8.44 -5.66
N TYR A 369 22.46 -7.34 -6.36
CA TYR A 369 22.25 -5.96 -5.89
C TYR A 369 21.10 -5.26 -6.62
N LYS A 370 20.33 -6.00 -7.42
CA LYS A 370 19.23 -5.46 -8.23
C LYS A 370 18.02 -5.26 -7.34
N MET A 371 17.48 -4.04 -7.32
CA MET A 371 16.26 -3.77 -6.57
C MET A 371 15.06 -4.51 -7.15
N GLU A 372 15.06 -4.79 -8.46
CA GLU A 372 14.00 -5.53 -9.13
C GLU A 372 13.82 -6.95 -8.57
N ASP A 373 14.89 -7.59 -8.11
CA ASP A 373 14.82 -8.91 -7.49
C ASP A 373 14.07 -8.85 -6.16
N LEU A 374 14.34 -7.82 -5.34
CA LEU A 374 13.62 -7.58 -4.09
C LEU A 374 12.18 -7.15 -4.35
N THR A 375 11.94 -6.21 -5.26
CA THR A 375 10.61 -5.74 -5.64
C THR A 375 9.73 -6.89 -6.14
N MET A 376 10.30 -7.83 -6.91
CA MET A 376 9.60 -9.03 -7.36
C MET A 376 9.16 -9.92 -6.18
N LEU A 377 10.00 -10.09 -5.16
CA LEU A 377 9.65 -10.85 -3.96
C LEU A 377 8.60 -10.13 -3.12
N HIS A 378 8.71 -8.81 -2.99
CA HIS A 378 7.81 -7.97 -2.21
C HIS A 378 6.41 -7.91 -2.82
N LEU A 379 6.29 -7.51 -4.09
CA LEU A 379 5.00 -7.39 -4.79
C LEU A 379 4.46 -8.76 -5.25
N GLY A 380 5.33 -9.76 -5.35
CA GLY A 380 5.01 -11.06 -5.92
C GLY A 380 5.01 -11.05 -7.45
N ARG A 381 5.05 -12.25 -8.02
CA ARG A 381 4.98 -12.48 -9.47
C ARG A 381 4.18 -13.75 -9.76
N PRO A 382 2.84 -13.65 -9.93
CA PRO A 382 1.98 -14.81 -10.17
C PRO A 382 2.41 -15.66 -11.36
N SER A 383 2.92 -15.04 -12.44
CA SER A 383 3.41 -15.75 -13.63
C SER A 383 4.58 -16.70 -13.34
N SER A 384 5.35 -16.42 -12.29
CA SER A 384 6.50 -17.22 -11.84
C SER A 384 6.17 -18.07 -10.61
N GLY A 385 4.92 -18.05 -10.13
CA GLY A 385 4.51 -18.74 -8.92
C GLY A 385 5.14 -18.18 -7.64
N ILE A 386 5.59 -16.93 -7.64
CA ILE A 386 6.14 -16.22 -6.48
C ILE A 386 5.01 -15.42 -5.83
N PRO A 387 4.56 -15.76 -4.61
CA PRO A 387 3.55 -14.97 -3.90
C PRO A 387 4.10 -13.62 -3.44
N LYS A 388 3.20 -12.68 -3.11
CA LYS A 388 3.58 -11.42 -2.47
C LYS A 388 4.27 -11.63 -1.12
N TRP A 389 5.11 -10.67 -0.73
CA TRP A 389 5.86 -10.65 0.53
C TRP A 389 6.77 -11.86 0.73
N SER A 390 7.22 -12.46 -0.36
CA SER A 390 8.07 -13.63 -0.33
C SER A 390 9.41 -13.39 0.38
N ASN A 391 9.93 -12.15 0.33
CA ASN A 391 11.13 -11.74 1.08
C ASN A 391 10.90 -11.82 2.60
N TYR A 392 9.78 -11.28 3.09
CA TYR A 392 9.41 -11.34 4.51
C TYR A 392 9.20 -12.78 4.98
N ARG A 393 8.39 -13.55 4.24
CA ARG A 393 8.06 -14.94 4.61
C ARG A 393 9.29 -15.84 4.70
N ILE A 394 10.19 -15.76 3.72
CA ILE A 394 11.41 -16.57 3.74
C ILE A 394 12.40 -16.05 4.78
N GLY A 395 12.58 -14.74 4.91
CA GLY A 395 13.44 -14.15 5.94
C GLY A 395 13.03 -14.59 7.35
N TYR A 396 11.74 -14.43 7.67
CA TYR A 396 11.19 -14.86 8.96
C TYR A 396 11.36 -16.36 9.18
N ARG A 397 11.10 -17.18 8.14
CA ARG A 397 11.28 -18.62 8.24
C ARG A 397 12.74 -19.04 8.49
N ILE A 398 13.71 -18.37 7.87
CA ILE A 398 15.13 -18.61 8.14
C ILE A 398 15.46 -18.28 9.61
N MET A 399 14.91 -17.19 10.15
CA MET A 399 15.08 -16.83 11.55
C MET A 399 14.45 -17.84 12.52
N GLU A 400 13.28 -18.40 12.20
CA GLU A 400 12.68 -19.48 13.00
C GLU A 400 13.63 -20.69 13.07
N ASP A 401 14.08 -21.16 11.91
CA ASP A 401 14.99 -22.30 11.77
C ASP A 401 16.36 -22.03 12.45
N PHE A 402 16.83 -20.78 12.43
CA PHE A 402 18.03 -20.33 13.12
C PHE A 402 17.87 -20.37 14.65
N LEU A 403 16.83 -19.77 15.20
CA LEU A 403 16.62 -19.70 16.65
C LEU A 403 16.27 -21.08 17.25
N GLU A 404 15.62 -21.97 16.49
CA GLU A 404 15.39 -23.36 16.92
C GLU A 404 16.71 -24.12 17.08
N ARG A 405 17.68 -23.89 16.18
CA ARG A 405 18.99 -24.58 16.19
C ARG A 405 20.02 -23.92 17.10
N ASN A 406 19.86 -22.64 17.41
CA ASN A 406 20.82 -21.83 18.17
C ASN A 406 20.12 -21.12 19.36
N PRO A 407 19.45 -21.86 20.27
CA PRO A 407 18.62 -21.28 21.33
C PRO A 407 19.41 -20.46 22.37
N GLU A 408 20.74 -20.59 22.39
CA GLU A 408 21.64 -19.82 23.25
C GLU A 408 22.01 -18.45 22.69
N VAL A 409 21.74 -18.18 21.41
CA VAL A 409 22.06 -16.90 20.78
C VAL A 409 21.04 -15.85 21.23
N THR A 410 21.54 -14.82 21.90
CA THR A 410 20.75 -13.71 22.43
C THR A 410 20.26 -12.76 21.34
N LEU A 411 19.24 -11.96 21.67
CA LEU A 411 18.68 -10.91 20.82
C LEU A 411 19.77 -10.01 20.25
N GLU A 412 20.62 -9.47 21.12
CA GLU A 412 21.70 -8.56 20.76
C GLU A 412 22.69 -9.23 19.79
N GLN A 413 23.02 -10.49 20.04
CA GLN A 413 23.93 -11.23 19.16
C GLN A 413 23.35 -11.42 17.77
N TRP A 414 22.12 -11.93 17.64
CA TRP A 414 21.58 -12.16 16.30
C TRP A 414 21.19 -10.86 15.58
N THR A 415 20.91 -9.76 16.30
CA THR A 415 20.77 -8.42 15.70
C THR A 415 22.06 -8.04 14.96
N GLU A 416 23.24 -8.28 15.54
CA GLU A 416 24.55 -7.98 14.94
C GLU A 416 25.04 -8.98 13.87
N MET A 417 24.61 -10.24 13.94
CA MET A 417 25.11 -11.31 13.05
C MET A 417 24.86 -11.04 11.57
N ARG A 418 25.75 -11.55 10.72
CA ARG A 418 25.62 -11.37 9.27
C ARG A 418 24.61 -12.34 8.66
N ALA A 419 24.04 -11.96 7.52
CA ALA A 419 23.00 -12.72 6.84
C ALA A 419 23.48 -14.10 6.34
N ASP A 420 24.73 -14.20 5.90
CA ASP A 420 25.38 -15.45 5.51
C ASP A 420 25.60 -16.40 6.70
N GLU A 421 26.03 -15.85 7.84
CA GLU A 421 26.19 -16.60 9.09
C GLU A 421 24.87 -17.14 9.62
N ILE A 422 23.82 -16.30 9.65
CA ILE A 422 22.46 -16.72 10.03
C ILE A 422 21.96 -17.82 9.10
N LEU A 423 22.14 -17.65 7.79
CA LEU A 423 21.71 -18.67 6.82
C LEU A 423 22.45 -20.00 7.03
N GLU A 424 23.77 -19.97 7.23
CA GLU A 424 24.56 -21.18 7.49
C GLU A 424 24.11 -21.89 8.78
N LEU A 425 24.01 -21.16 9.88
CA LEU A 425 23.63 -21.70 11.20
C LEU A 425 22.14 -22.08 11.29
N SER A 426 21.30 -21.52 10.42
CA SER A 426 19.91 -21.96 10.28
C SER A 426 19.78 -23.32 9.62
N GLY A 427 20.77 -23.81 8.87
CA GLY A 427 20.62 -25.02 8.06
C GLY A 427 19.47 -24.97 7.03
N PHE A 428 18.90 -23.79 6.77
CA PHE A 428 17.78 -23.61 5.85
C PHE A 428 18.22 -23.94 4.42
N GLY A 429 17.36 -24.68 3.70
CA GLY A 429 17.63 -25.05 2.31
C GLY A 429 18.69 -26.13 2.10
N VAL A 430 19.30 -26.66 3.16
CA VAL A 430 20.11 -27.89 3.10
C VAL A 430 19.13 -29.05 3.06
N GLY A 431 19.04 -29.74 1.91
CA GLY A 431 18.01 -30.74 1.64
C GLY A 431 17.87 -31.81 2.73
N GLU A 432 16.62 -32.13 3.08
CA GLU A 432 16.27 -33.37 3.79
C GLU A 432 16.57 -34.62 2.96
#